data_AF-A0A8T6UA35-F1
#
_entry.id   AF-A0A8T6UA35-F1
#
_cell.length_a   1.000
_cell.length_b   1.000
_cell.length_c   1.000
_cell.angle_alpha   90.00
_cell.angle_beta   90.00
_cell.angle_gamma   90.00
#
_symmetry.space_group_name_H-M   'P 1'
#
loop_
_entity.id
_entity.type
_entity.pdbx_description
1 polymer ?
#
loop_
_entity_poly.entity_id
_entity_poly.type
_entity_poly.pdbx_seq_one_letter_code
_entity_poly.pdbx_strand_id
1 'polypeptide(L)'
;MSDLAMKKYDTLQIAVRTDDFQLDTVKYPLGFMSYWDGKAASRKLRDTISDWARGYSRDRAIHPIIHEIDNKPLSGFRVVDFSSRWSTSNKWIRVQDPRGFTLEISVNNLIRLIQDGTITSGVIQSDCIWLRDSRGNNVLAGIDSEDYKAFEKQEVMREAAKNFTMRDIQVGDEITYTHYGNVYKTFYLGKFVGEVFCEEYEYTRRNYLGWGHKRQVTNTPPQTATLLTDKAWHVFASKHEGSGKWKYEFKGKITNIIGLESGKLSKTDLDKIIN
;
A
#
# COMPACT_ATOMS: atom_id res chain seq x y z
N MET A 1 12.93 -9.03 -2.75
CA MET A 1 12.46 -7.86 -1.99
C MET A 1 11.02 -7.55 -2.43
N SER A 2 10.11 -7.25 -1.50
CA SER A 2 8.83 -6.65 -1.88
C SER A 2 9.03 -5.17 -2.23
N ASP A 3 8.68 -4.77 -3.45
CA ASP A 3 8.63 -3.36 -3.84
C ASP A 3 7.42 -2.61 -3.21
N LEU A 4 6.61 -3.31 -2.41
CA LEU A 4 5.44 -2.73 -1.76
C LEU A 4 5.84 -2.08 -0.43
N ALA A 5 5.38 -0.83 -0.25
CA ALA A 5 5.45 -0.18 1.04
C ALA A 5 4.69 -0.99 2.10
N MET A 6 5.31 -1.16 3.26
CA MET A 6 4.75 -1.90 4.39
C MET A 6 4.31 -0.91 5.47
N LYS A 7 3.44 -1.39 6.35
CA LYS A 7 3.03 -0.66 7.54
C LYS A 7 2.78 -1.63 8.69
N LYS A 8 3.30 -1.27 9.86
CA LYS A 8 2.96 -1.91 11.12
C LYS A 8 1.76 -1.21 11.75
N TYR A 9 0.92 -1.99 12.41
CA TYR A 9 -0.11 -1.51 13.33
C TYR A 9 0.11 -2.20 14.68
N ASP A 10 0.00 -1.45 15.77
CA ASP A 10 0.27 -1.98 17.11
C ASP A 10 -0.83 -2.92 17.61
N THR A 11 -2.06 -2.73 17.12
CA THR A 11 -3.20 -3.58 17.48
C THR A 11 -3.75 -4.31 16.27
N LEU A 12 -3.87 -5.63 16.39
CA LEU A 12 -4.55 -6.49 15.42
C LEU A 12 -5.96 -6.80 15.91
N GLN A 13 -6.88 -6.94 14.97
CA GLN A 13 -8.23 -7.44 15.23
C GLN A 13 -8.42 -8.76 14.50
N ILE A 14 -8.83 -9.79 15.23
CA ILE A 14 -9.02 -11.13 14.70
C ILE A 14 -10.44 -11.55 14.98
N ALA A 15 -11.15 -11.88 13.91
CA ALA A 15 -12.41 -12.58 13.99
C ALA A 15 -12.18 -14.04 13.61
N VAL A 16 -12.79 -14.96 14.34
CA VAL A 16 -12.66 -16.41 14.13
C VAL A 16 -14.02 -16.95 13.72
N ARG A 17 -14.07 -17.81 12.70
CA ARG A 17 -15.33 -18.43 12.27
C ARG A 17 -15.86 -19.35 13.37
N THR A 18 -17.11 -19.17 13.77
CA THR A 18 -17.76 -19.99 14.80
C THR A 18 -18.11 -21.40 14.32
N ASP A 19 -18.19 -21.61 13.01
CA ASP A 19 -18.51 -22.88 12.34
C ASP A 19 -17.27 -23.65 11.86
N ASP A 20 -16.07 -23.07 11.95
CA ASP A 20 -14.80 -23.72 11.57
C ASP A 20 -14.26 -24.72 12.61
N PHE A 21 -15.02 -24.99 13.69
CA PHE A 21 -14.72 -26.12 14.57
C PHE A 21 -14.81 -27.50 13.85
N GLN A 22 -15.29 -27.56 12.60
CA GLN A 22 -15.45 -28.80 11.83
C GLN A 22 -14.54 -28.95 10.60
N LEU A 23 -13.50 -28.12 10.44
CA LEU A 23 -12.50 -28.30 9.36
C LEU A 23 -11.16 -28.75 9.95
N ASP A 24 -10.94 -30.08 9.97
CA ASP A 24 -9.69 -30.90 10.01
C ASP A 24 -8.37 -30.38 10.63
N THR A 25 -8.39 -29.26 11.34
CA THR A 25 -7.29 -28.69 12.10
C THR A 25 -7.68 -28.80 13.56
N VAL A 26 -7.42 -29.98 14.13
CA VAL A 26 -7.81 -30.40 15.50
C VAL A 26 -7.14 -29.57 16.61
N LYS A 27 -6.72 -28.31 16.38
CA LYS A 27 -6.09 -27.49 17.44
C LYS A 27 -6.31 -25.97 17.39
N TYR A 28 -6.45 -25.33 16.23
CA TYR A 28 -6.54 -23.85 16.16
C TYR A 28 -7.45 -23.35 15.04
N PRO A 29 -8.44 -22.50 15.35
CA PRO A 29 -9.46 -22.10 14.40
C PRO A 29 -8.93 -21.07 13.38
N LEU A 30 -9.53 -21.04 12.18
CA LEU A 30 -9.18 -20.10 11.13
C LEU A 30 -9.65 -18.68 11.48
N GLY A 31 -8.72 -17.74 11.49
CA GLY A 31 -8.97 -16.34 11.73
C GLY A 31 -8.94 -15.50 10.44
N PHE A 32 -9.69 -14.40 10.47
CA PHE A 32 -9.50 -13.27 9.57
C PHE A 32 -8.93 -12.11 10.38
N MET A 33 -7.70 -11.73 10.04
CA MET A 33 -6.99 -10.63 10.70
C MET A 33 -7.09 -9.31 9.95
N SER A 34 -7.25 -8.23 10.70
CA SER A 34 -7.03 -6.86 10.27
C SER A 34 -6.32 -6.06 11.37
N TYR A 35 -6.22 -4.73 11.21
CA TYR A 35 -5.66 -3.82 12.20
C TYR A 35 -6.72 -2.95 12.86
N TRP A 36 -6.37 -2.42 14.03
CA TRP A 36 -7.10 -1.35 14.70
C TRP A 36 -6.22 -0.13 14.94
N ASP A 37 -6.71 1.05 14.55
CA ASP A 37 -6.08 2.34 14.87
C ASP A 37 -7.11 3.40 15.32
N GLY A 38 -8.34 2.98 15.66
CA GLY A 38 -9.45 3.84 16.07
C GLY A 38 -10.07 4.71 14.95
N LYS A 39 -9.57 4.65 13.72
CA LYS A 39 -10.03 5.51 12.61
C LYS A 39 -11.18 4.88 11.84
N ALA A 40 -11.76 5.66 10.93
CA ALA A 40 -12.89 5.20 10.10
C ALA A 40 -12.53 3.99 9.22
N ALA A 41 -11.28 3.92 8.74
CA ALA A 41 -10.82 2.80 7.92
C ALA A 41 -10.75 1.48 8.71
N SER A 42 -10.18 1.48 9.93
CA SER A 42 -10.13 0.29 10.77
C SER A 42 -11.54 -0.16 11.21
N ARG A 43 -12.47 0.77 11.43
CA ARG A 43 -13.89 0.47 11.71
C ARG A 43 -14.56 -0.31 10.57
N LYS A 44 -14.40 0.15 9.32
CA LYS A 44 -14.94 -0.58 8.16
C LYS A 44 -14.35 -1.99 8.02
N LEU A 45 -13.06 -2.14 8.35
CA LEU A 45 -12.42 -3.45 8.35
C LEU A 45 -12.96 -4.34 9.47
N ARG A 46 -13.28 -3.78 10.64
CA ARG A 46 -13.95 -4.50 11.74
C ARG A 46 -15.30 -5.06 11.29
N ASP A 47 -16.09 -4.29 10.56
CA ASP A 47 -17.36 -4.75 10.00
C ASP A 47 -17.11 -5.90 9.00
N THR A 48 -16.10 -5.75 8.14
CA THR A 48 -15.73 -6.78 7.14
C THR A 48 -15.33 -8.11 7.80
N ILE A 49 -14.48 -8.09 8.83
CA ILE A 49 -14.07 -9.32 9.52
C ILE A 49 -15.22 -9.92 10.34
N SER A 50 -16.12 -9.09 10.85
CA SER A 50 -17.34 -9.56 11.52
C SER A 50 -18.25 -10.27 10.52
N ASP A 51 -18.51 -9.67 9.37
CA ASP A 51 -19.31 -10.27 8.31
C ASP A 51 -18.72 -11.60 7.86
N TRP A 52 -17.39 -11.67 7.70
CA TRP A 52 -16.70 -12.91 7.37
C TRP A 52 -16.87 -13.99 8.45
N ALA A 53 -16.71 -13.64 9.73
CA ALA A 53 -16.78 -14.60 10.83
C ALA A 53 -18.20 -15.14 11.09
N ARG A 54 -19.25 -14.43 10.65
CA ARG A 54 -20.63 -14.96 10.64
C ARG A 54 -20.83 -16.08 9.61
N GLY A 55 -19.90 -16.25 8.67
CA GLY A 55 -19.99 -17.23 7.61
C GLY A 55 -21.22 -17.03 6.73
N TYR A 56 -21.76 -18.12 6.19
CA TYR A 56 -22.98 -18.10 5.37
C TYR A 56 -24.28 -18.05 6.20
N SER A 57 -24.18 -17.91 7.53
CA SER A 57 -25.35 -17.87 8.39
C SER A 57 -26.23 -16.67 8.05
N ARG A 58 -27.53 -16.94 7.85
CA ARG A 58 -28.55 -15.89 7.67
C ARG A 58 -28.99 -15.26 8.99
N ASP A 59 -28.52 -15.80 10.12
CA ASP A 59 -28.88 -15.31 11.44
C ASP A 59 -27.99 -14.13 11.85
N ARG A 60 -28.58 -12.94 11.82
CA ARG A 60 -27.93 -11.68 12.21
C ARG A 60 -27.81 -11.49 13.72
N ALA A 61 -28.39 -12.38 14.53
CA ALA A 61 -28.24 -12.34 15.99
C ALA A 61 -26.88 -12.88 16.47
N ILE A 62 -26.12 -13.57 15.60
CA ILE A 62 -24.77 -14.03 15.92
C ILE A 62 -23.80 -12.85 15.76
N HIS A 63 -23.33 -12.33 16.90
CA HIS A 63 -22.27 -11.34 16.95
C HIS A 63 -20.93 -12.06 17.14
N PRO A 64 -20.07 -12.12 16.10
CA PRO A 64 -18.77 -12.75 16.24
C PRO A 64 -17.91 -11.98 17.23
N ILE A 65 -17.20 -12.71 18.08
CA ILE A 65 -16.25 -12.13 19.00
C ILE A 65 -15.02 -11.72 18.20
N ILE A 66 -14.66 -10.44 18.33
CA ILE A 66 -13.44 -9.90 17.73
C ILE A 66 -12.43 -9.71 18.84
N HIS A 67 -11.30 -10.39 18.70
CA HIS A 67 -10.18 -10.28 19.62
C HIS A 67 -9.26 -9.14 19.17
N GLU A 68 -8.98 -8.22 20.09
CA GLU A 68 -7.93 -7.22 19.90
C GLU A 68 -6.67 -7.71 20.60
N ILE A 69 -5.58 -7.82 19.85
CA ILE A 69 -4.31 -8.33 20.36
C ILE A 69 -3.17 -7.38 20.02
N ASP A 70 -2.12 -7.46 20.81
CA ASP A 70 -0.90 -6.69 20.62
C ASP A 70 0.01 -7.32 19.55
N ASN A 71 0.43 -6.49 18.59
CA ASN A 71 1.29 -6.86 17.48
C ASN A 71 2.77 -6.69 17.83
N LYS A 72 3.23 -7.53 18.75
CA LYS A 72 4.65 -7.65 19.10
C LYS A 72 5.31 -8.79 18.31
N PRO A 73 6.63 -8.67 18.03
CA PRO A 73 7.42 -9.79 17.55
C PRO A 73 7.26 -10.99 18.48
N LEU A 74 7.03 -12.17 17.91
CA LEU A 74 6.92 -13.43 18.63
C LEU A 74 7.56 -14.57 17.82
N SER A 75 8.19 -15.51 18.50
CA SER A 75 8.62 -16.78 17.92
C SER A 75 7.49 -17.83 17.98
N GLY A 76 7.67 -18.95 17.28
CA GLY A 76 6.79 -20.11 17.40
C GLY A 76 5.68 -20.18 16.36
N PHE A 77 5.70 -19.33 15.34
CA PHE A 77 4.81 -19.44 14.18
C PHE A 77 5.05 -20.76 13.45
N ARG A 78 3.98 -21.48 13.09
CA ARG A 78 4.08 -22.80 12.46
C ARG A 78 3.35 -22.85 11.13
N VAL A 79 4.03 -23.29 10.08
CA VAL A 79 3.41 -23.63 8.80
C VAL A 79 2.66 -24.95 8.97
N VAL A 80 1.35 -24.96 8.72
CA VAL A 80 0.49 -26.12 9.06
C VAL A 80 -0.23 -26.75 7.88
N ASP A 81 -0.71 -25.94 6.92
CA ASP A 81 -1.59 -26.41 5.86
C ASP A 81 -1.58 -25.41 4.68
N PHE A 82 -2.32 -25.68 3.62
CA PHE A 82 -2.58 -24.74 2.53
C PHE A 82 -4.07 -24.71 2.19
N SER A 83 -4.54 -23.61 1.63
CA SER A 83 -5.88 -23.54 1.04
C SER A 83 -5.79 -23.33 -0.46
N SER A 84 -6.61 -24.08 -1.19
CA SER A 84 -6.80 -23.93 -2.63
C SER A 84 -8.22 -23.48 -2.92
N ARG A 85 -8.35 -22.33 -3.58
CA ARG A 85 -9.64 -21.88 -4.11
C ARG A 85 -9.76 -22.30 -5.57
N TRP A 86 -10.91 -22.84 -5.96
CA TRP A 86 -11.14 -23.40 -7.31
C TRP A 86 -11.07 -22.34 -8.42
N SER A 87 -11.35 -21.07 -8.11
CA SER A 87 -11.52 -19.99 -9.08
C SER A 87 -10.28 -19.10 -9.28
N THR A 88 -9.22 -19.27 -8.49
CA THR A 88 -8.02 -18.43 -8.57
C THR A 88 -6.76 -19.27 -8.44
N SER A 89 -5.76 -19.04 -9.30
CA SER A 89 -4.44 -19.67 -9.17
C SER A 89 -3.67 -19.28 -7.89
N ASN A 90 -4.23 -18.35 -7.11
CA ASN A 90 -3.67 -17.95 -5.82
C ASN A 90 -3.76 -19.10 -4.82
N LYS A 91 -2.58 -19.58 -4.40
CA LYS A 91 -2.43 -20.53 -3.30
C LYS A 91 -2.12 -19.75 -2.02
N TRP A 92 -2.79 -20.14 -0.95
CA TRP A 92 -2.59 -19.57 0.38
C TRP A 92 -2.03 -20.65 1.30
N ILE A 93 -1.12 -20.25 2.17
CA ILE A 93 -0.50 -21.09 3.17
C ILE A 93 -1.10 -20.73 4.52
N ARG A 94 -1.52 -21.73 5.27
CA ARG A 94 -2.01 -21.57 6.63
C ARG A 94 -0.83 -21.61 7.59
N VAL A 95 -0.72 -20.56 8.39
CA VAL A 95 0.26 -20.41 9.45
C VAL A 95 -0.49 -20.29 10.77
N GLN A 96 -0.15 -21.17 11.70
CA GLN A 96 -0.60 -21.09 13.08
C GLN A 96 0.20 -19.99 13.79
N ASP A 97 -0.52 -19.01 14.32
CA ASP A 97 0.01 -17.99 15.21
C ASP A 97 0.16 -18.58 16.62
N PRO A 98 1.27 -18.33 17.33
CA PRO A 98 1.47 -18.81 18.71
C PRO A 98 0.37 -18.34 19.68
N ARG A 99 -0.40 -17.31 19.33
CA ARG A 99 -1.54 -16.80 20.11
C ARG A 99 -2.82 -17.65 19.99
N GLY A 100 -2.81 -18.72 19.21
CA GLY A 100 -3.86 -19.75 19.25
C GLY A 100 -4.90 -19.66 18.13
N PHE A 101 -4.53 -19.14 16.96
CA PHE A 101 -5.37 -19.12 15.76
C PHE A 101 -4.54 -19.38 14.51
N THR A 102 -5.20 -19.67 13.40
CA THR A 102 -4.55 -19.90 12.10
C THR A 102 -4.88 -18.75 11.16
N LEU A 103 -3.89 -18.22 10.43
CA LEU A 103 -4.08 -17.20 9.39
C LEU A 103 -3.55 -17.69 8.04
N GLU A 104 -4.03 -17.06 6.97
CA GLU A 104 -3.55 -17.32 5.62
C GLU A 104 -2.52 -16.27 5.19
N ILE A 105 -1.37 -16.73 4.69
CA ILE A 105 -0.36 -15.91 4.00
C ILE A 105 -0.23 -16.36 2.55
N SER A 106 0.22 -15.46 1.67
CA SER A 106 0.49 -15.84 0.27
C SER A 106 1.69 -16.78 0.17
N VAL A 107 1.74 -17.61 -0.87
CA VAL A 107 2.94 -18.43 -1.16
C VAL A 107 4.20 -17.56 -1.32
N ASN A 108 4.08 -16.37 -1.91
CA ASN A 108 5.21 -15.45 -2.03
C ASN A 108 5.75 -15.01 -0.66
N ASN A 109 4.87 -14.80 0.32
CA ASN A 109 5.28 -14.49 1.68
C ASN A 109 6.00 -15.67 2.33
N LEU A 110 5.49 -16.90 2.17
CA LEU A 110 6.17 -18.11 2.68
C LEU A 110 7.57 -18.27 2.06
N ILE A 111 7.71 -18.10 0.74
CA ILE A 111 9.02 -18.21 0.06
C ILE A 111 10.03 -17.24 0.68
N ARG A 112 9.63 -16.01 0.98
CA ARG A 112 10.52 -15.03 1.63
C ARG A 112 10.90 -15.44 3.05
N LEU A 113 9.96 -15.96 3.84
CA LEU A 113 10.25 -16.46 5.19
C LEU A 113 11.26 -17.62 5.16
N ILE A 114 11.22 -18.46 4.10
CA ILE A 114 12.19 -19.54 3.88
C ILE A 114 13.55 -18.99 3.44
N GLN A 115 13.58 -17.94 2.61
CA GLN A 115 14.82 -17.32 2.13
C GLN A 115 15.57 -16.58 3.23
N ASP A 116 14.84 -15.87 4.09
CA ASP A 116 15.40 -14.97 5.09
C ASP A 116 15.58 -15.63 6.47
N GLY A 117 15.07 -16.85 6.66
CA GLY A 117 14.95 -17.47 7.98
C GLY A 117 15.19 -18.97 8.00
N THR A 118 15.04 -19.56 9.19
CA THR A 118 15.13 -21.01 9.41
C THR A 118 13.77 -21.54 9.84
N ILE A 119 13.35 -22.65 9.21
CA ILE A 119 12.16 -23.42 9.60
C ILE A 119 12.61 -24.80 10.05
N THR A 120 12.32 -25.15 11.30
CA THR A 120 12.65 -26.45 11.88
C THR A 120 11.36 -27.14 12.30
N SER A 121 11.11 -28.34 11.77
CA SER A 121 9.89 -29.12 12.05
C SER A 121 8.60 -28.30 11.86
N GLY A 122 8.55 -27.51 10.79
CA GLY A 122 7.42 -26.64 10.45
C GLY A 122 7.32 -25.34 11.26
N VAL A 123 8.20 -25.11 12.25
CA VAL A 123 8.20 -23.90 13.09
C VAL A 123 9.24 -22.91 12.58
N ILE A 124 8.82 -21.68 12.33
CA ILE A 124 9.68 -20.55 12.00
C ILE A 124 10.44 -20.16 13.28
N GLN A 125 11.77 -20.21 13.20
CA GLN A 125 12.64 -20.05 14.37
C GLN A 125 12.84 -18.58 14.79
N SER A 126 12.78 -17.67 13.83
CA SER A 126 12.91 -16.23 14.11
C SER A 126 11.64 -15.65 14.72
N ASP A 127 11.81 -14.58 15.50
CA ASP A 127 10.70 -13.74 15.89
C ASP A 127 10.07 -13.12 14.64
N CYS A 128 8.75 -13.20 14.55
CA CYS A 128 7.98 -12.67 13.43
C CYS A 128 6.92 -11.68 13.92
N ILE A 129 6.58 -10.75 13.04
CA ILE A 129 5.57 -9.71 13.26
C ILE A 129 4.65 -9.59 12.06
N TRP A 130 3.40 -9.18 12.30
CA TRP A 130 2.43 -8.93 11.24
C TRP A 130 2.59 -7.51 10.69
N LEU A 131 2.83 -7.41 9.39
CA LEU A 131 2.83 -6.17 8.61
C LEU A 131 1.64 -6.16 7.65
N ARG A 132 1.34 -4.99 7.10
CA ARG A 132 0.35 -4.83 6.04
C ARG A 132 0.98 -4.15 4.83
N ASP A 133 0.83 -4.76 3.67
CA ASP A 133 1.32 -4.19 2.42
C ASP A 133 0.42 -3.04 1.92
N SER A 134 0.91 -2.28 0.96
CA SER A 134 0.19 -1.15 0.35
C SER A 134 -1.07 -1.57 -0.43
N ARG A 135 -1.24 -2.87 -0.74
CA ARG A 135 -2.43 -3.44 -1.36
C ARG A 135 -3.47 -3.90 -0.33
N GLY A 136 -3.11 -3.85 0.95
CA GLY A 136 -3.98 -4.20 2.05
C GLY A 136 -3.91 -5.67 2.47
N ASN A 137 -2.94 -6.46 2.00
CA ASN A 137 -2.70 -7.83 2.43
C ASN A 137 -1.88 -7.87 3.73
N ASN A 138 -2.16 -8.86 4.55
CA ASN A 138 -1.34 -9.15 5.72
C ASN A 138 -0.08 -9.93 5.30
N VAL A 139 1.06 -9.56 5.86
CA VAL A 139 2.37 -10.15 5.59
C VAL A 139 3.00 -10.52 6.91
N LEU A 140 3.41 -11.78 7.08
CA LEU A 140 4.21 -12.21 8.21
C LEU A 140 5.68 -11.97 7.87
N ALA A 141 6.38 -11.14 8.63
CA ALA A 141 7.78 -10.82 8.39
C ALA A 141 8.61 -11.25 9.60
N GLY A 142 9.72 -11.96 9.36
CA GLY A 142 10.73 -12.17 10.40
C GLY A 142 11.43 -10.85 10.72
N ILE A 143 11.82 -10.60 11.97
CA ILE A 143 12.47 -9.34 12.35
C ILE A 143 13.80 -9.10 11.62
N ASP A 144 14.49 -10.16 11.20
CA ASP A 144 15.74 -10.06 10.44
C ASP A 144 15.54 -10.06 8.92
N SER A 145 14.29 -10.16 8.47
CA SER A 145 13.94 -10.24 7.04
C SER A 145 14.16 -8.91 6.31
N GLU A 146 14.38 -9.00 5.01
CA GLU A 146 14.49 -7.80 4.17
C GLU A 146 13.18 -7.00 4.14
N ASP A 147 12.04 -7.68 4.23
CA ASP A 147 10.73 -7.02 4.31
C ASP A 147 10.58 -6.19 5.60
N TYR A 148 11.12 -6.66 6.75
CA TYR A 148 11.10 -5.92 8.00
C TYR A 148 12.10 -4.74 8.00
N LYS A 149 13.33 -4.94 7.51
CA LYS A 149 14.31 -3.85 7.37
C LYS A 149 13.81 -2.74 6.44
N ALA A 150 13.14 -3.11 5.35
CA ALA A 150 12.53 -2.15 4.44
C ALA A 150 11.42 -1.35 5.13
N PHE A 151 10.62 -1.99 5.98
CA PHE A 151 9.63 -1.34 6.83
C PHE A 151 10.29 -0.35 7.82
N GLU A 152 11.33 -0.76 8.55
CA GLU A 152 12.02 0.12 9.51
C GLU A 152 12.59 1.36 8.83
N LYS A 153 13.24 1.17 7.67
CA LYS A 153 13.71 2.29 6.86
C LYS A 153 12.57 3.22 6.46
N GLN A 154 11.41 2.69 6.08
CA GLN A 154 10.24 3.50 5.73
C GLN A 154 9.67 4.26 6.94
N GLU A 155 9.66 3.68 8.14
CA GLU A 155 9.17 4.35 9.34
C GLU A 155 10.09 5.49 9.77
N VAL A 156 11.42 5.28 9.78
CA VAL A 156 12.40 6.35 10.04
C VAL A 156 12.17 7.52 9.07
N MET A 157 11.97 7.20 7.80
CA MET A 157 11.66 8.22 6.78
C MET A 157 10.31 8.89 7.05
N ARG A 158 9.26 8.16 7.44
CA ARG A 158 7.95 8.74 7.79
C ARG A 158 8.00 9.66 8.99
N GLU A 159 8.79 9.31 10.00
CA GLU A 159 8.99 10.16 11.18
C GLU A 159 9.70 11.45 10.81
N ALA A 160 10.76 11.38 10.00
CA ALA A 160 11.36 12.56 9.40
C ALA A 160 10.32 13.35 8.57
N ALA A 161 9.39 12.65 7.90
CA ALA A 161 8.35 13.27 7.10
C ALA A 161 7.32 14.10 7.87
N LYS A 162 7.09 13.79 9.15
CA LYS A 162 6.13 14.52 9.99
C LYS A 162 6.57 15.96 10.25
N ASN A 163 7.84 16.28 9.99
CA ASN A 163 8.42 17.58 10.30
C ASN A 163 8.12 18.65 9.25
N PHE A 164 7.70 18.28 8.04
CA PHE A 164 7.51 19.23 6.95
C PHE A 164 6.13 19.10 6.30
N THR A 165 5.47 20.24 6.13
CA THR A 165 4.19 20.38 5.44
C THR A 165 4.34 21.30 4.23
N MET A 166 3.32 21.34 3.37
CA MET A 166 3.29 22.28 2.23
C MET A 166 3.38 23.76 2.63
N ARG A 167 3.21 24.12 3.91
CA ARG A 167 3.34 25.48 4.42
C ARG A 167 4.80 25.88 4.65
N ASP A 168 5.67 24.90 4.85
CA ASP A 168 7.07 25.12 5.18
C ASP A 168 7.94 25.29 3.93
N ILE A 169 7.38 25.03 2.74
CA ILE A 169 8.06 25.02 1.45
C ILE A 169 7.96 26.39 0.78
N GLN A 170 9.10 26.91 0.33
CA GLN A 170 9.21 28.13 -0.47
C GLN A 170 9.61 27.82 -1.92
N VAL A 171 9.31 28.76 -2.83
CA VAL A 171 9.67 28.61 -4.24
C VAL A 171 11.19 28.53 -4.37
N GLY A 172 11.67 27.54 -5.12
CA GLY A 172 13.09 27.25 -5.30
C GLY A 172 13.65 26.19 -4.34
N ASP A 173 12.85 25.72 -3.38
CA ASP A 173 13.27 24.66 -2.46
C ASP A 173 13.34 23.30 -3.17
N GLU A 174 14.35 22.50 -2.82
CA GLU A 174 14.42 21.08 -3.16
C GLU A 174 13.67 20.28 -2.08
N ILE A 175 12.67 19.53 -2.51
CA ILE A 175 11.84 18.67 -1.67
C ILE A 175 12.23 17.23 -1.95
N THR A 176 12.52 16.50 -0.88
CA THR A 176 12.56 15.04 -0.90
C THR A 176 11.28 14.51 -0.26
N TYR A 177 10.52 13.68 -0.97
CA TYR A 177 9.27 13.12 -0.46
C TYR A 177 9.12 11.64 -0.83
N THR A 178 8.26 10.93 -0.10
CA THR A 178 7.98 9.52 -0.36
C THR A 178 6.61 9.33 -0.99
N HIS A 179 6.54 8.50 -2.02
CA HIS A 179 5.29 8.12 -2.67
C HIS A 179 5.31 6.62 -3.01
N TYR A 180 4.35 5.86 -2.46
CA TYR A 180 4.29 4.40 -2.56
C TYR A 180 5.59 3.67 -2.18
N GLY A 181 6.36 4.18 -1.22
CA GLY A 181 7.63 3.58 -0.77
C GLY A 181 8.86 4.01 -1.56
N ASN A 182 8.67 4.70 -2.69
CA ASN A 182 9.76 5.27 -3.46
C ASN A 182 10.10 6.69 -2.97
N VAL A 183 11.38 7.04 -3.04
CA VAL A 183 11.88 8.38 -2.70
C VAL A 183 12.00 9.20 -3.97
N TYR A 184 11.44 10.40 -3.95
CA TYR A 184 11.48 11.35 -5.06
C TYR A 184 12.15 12.65 -4.61
N LYS A 185 12.93 13.24 -5.50
CA LYS A 185 13.50 14.58 -5.36
C LYS A 185 12.91 15.51 -6.42
N THR A 186 12.46 16.68 -6.00
CA THR A 186 11.87 17.66 -6.92
C THR A 186 12.05 19.07 -6.38
N PHE A 187 12.07 20.06 -7.26
CA PHE A 187 12.06 21.46 -6.89
C PHE A 187 10.64 22.03 -6.90
N TYR A 188 10.32 22.87 -5.93
CA TYR A 188 9.02 23.54 -5.89
C TYR A 188 9.05 24.86 -6.66
N LEU A 189 8.15 25.00 -7.64
CA LEU A 189 8.07 26.20 -8.48
C LEU A 189 6.96 27.16 -8.07
N GLY A 190 6.09 26.76 -7.13
CA GLY A 190 4.99 27.60 -6.64
C GLY A 190 3.62 27.06 -6.98
N LYS A 191 2.62 27.93 -6.80
CA LYS A 191 1.22 27.66 -7.13
C LYS A 191 0.87 28.35 -8.43
N PHE A 192 0.32 27.61 -9.37
CA PHE A 192 -0.15 28.12 -10.65
C PHE A 192 -1.62 27.80 -10.82
N VAL A 193 -2.37 28.76 -11.34
CA VAL A 193 -3.73 28.52 -11.82
C VAL A 193 -3.59 28.22 -13.30
N GLY A 194 -4.07 27.07 -13.74
CA GLY A 194 -3.91 26.61 -15.12
C GLY A 194 -5.24 26.16 -15.70
N GLU A 195 -5.38 26.37 -16.99
CA GLU A 195 -6.47 25.81 -17.78
C GLU A 195 -6.14 24.35 -18.13
N VAL A 196 -7.02 23.42 -17.80
CA VAL A 196 -6.85 22.00 -18.15
C VAL A 196 -7.53 21.75 -19.48
N PHE A 197 -6.73 21.40 -20.49
CA PHE A 197 -7.24 20.90 -21.77
C PHE A 197 -7.46 19.39 -21.64
N CYS A 198 -8.73 18.96 -21.57
CA CYS A 198 -9.06 17.55 -21.67
C CYS A 198 -9.31 17.19 -23.14
N GLU A 199 -8.50 16.28 -23.68
CA GLU A 199 -8.88 15.53 -24.88
C GLU A 199 -9.91 14.47 -24.45
N GLU A 200 -11.12 14.50 -25.00
CA GLU A 200 -12.04 13.37 -24.90
C GLU A 200 -11.44 12.19 -25.66
N TYR A 201 -10.79 11.29 -24.95
CA TYR A 201 -10.50 9.96 -25.48
C TYR A 201 -11.74 9.10 -25.32
N GLU A 202 -12.38 8.73 -26.44
CA GLU A 202 -13.29 7.58 -26.46
C GLU A 202 -12.49 6.32 -26.13
N TYR A 203 -12.51 5.94 -24.85
CA TYR A 203 -11.98 4.66 -24.42
C TYR A 203 -12.95 3.56 -24.86
N THR A 204 -12.79 3.06 -26.09
CA THR A 204 -13.44 1.80 -26.46
C THR A 204 -12.83 0.70 -25.60
N ARG A 205 -13.55 0.30 -24.54
CA ARG A 205 -13.22 -0.93 -23.82
C ARG A 205 -13.22 -2.05 -24.86
N ARG A 206 -12.06 -2.61 -25.16
CA ARG A 206 -11.95 -3.93 -25.78
C ARG A 206 -12.58 -4.93 -24.81
N ASN A 207 -13.86 -5.20 -24.99
CA ASN A 207 -14.44 -6.44 -24.52
C ASN A 207 -13.66 -7.58 -25.19
N TYR A 208 -13.21 -8.53 -24.38
CA TYR A 208 -12.37 -9.66 -24.77
C TYR A 208 -13.12 -10.73 -25.59
N LEU A 209 -14.08 -10.32 -26.42
CA LEU A 209 -14.89 -11.18 -27.27
C LEU A 209 -15.17 -10.46 -28.59
N GLY A 210 -14.45 -10.83 -29.65
CA GLY A 210 -14.85 -10.52 -31.03
C GLY A 210 -13.85 -9.71 -31.86
N TRP A 211 -13.16 -10.41 -32.74
CA TRP A 211 -12.70 -10.06 -34.09
C TRP A 211 -12.53 -8.57 -34.47
N GLY A 212 -11.29 -8.24 -34.82
CA GLY A 212 -10.81 -6.88 -35.01
C GLY A 212 -11.39 -6.12 -36.20
N HIS A 213 -11.57 -4.83 -35.98
CA HIS A 213 -11.40 -3.80 -36.99
C HIS A 213 -10.39 -2.77 -36.45
N LYS A 214 -9.26 -2.63 -37.13
CA LYS A 214 -8.32 -1.53 -36.89
C LYS A 214 -8.89 -0.30 -37.59
N ARG A 215 -9.61 0.57 -36.87
CA ARG A 215 -9.80 1.95 -37.33
C ARG A 215 -8.48 2.69 -37.09
N GLN A 216 -7.85 3.16 -38.18
CA GLN A 216 -6.83 4.19 -38.08
C GLN A 216 -7.53 5.47 -37.60
N VAL A 217 -7.26 5.88 -36.36
CA VAL A 217 -7.69 7.19 -35.86
C VAL A 217 -6.64 8.19 -36.33
N THR A 218 -7.03 9.10 -37.20
CA THR A 218 -6.24 10.27 -37.58
C THR A 218 -6.13 11.20 -36.38
N ASN A 219 -4.90 11.53 -35.99
CA ASN A 219 -4.58 12.50 -34.94
C ASN A 219 -4.94 13.92 -35.40
N THR A 220 -6.21 14.31 -35.27
CA THR A 220 -6.58 15.72 -35.30
C THR A 220 -7.12 16.07 -33.91
N PRO A 221 -6.42 16.89 -33.10
CA PRO A 221 -6.90 17.23 -31.77
C PRO A 221 -8.23 18.01 -31.87
N PRO A 222 -9.25 17.70 -31.05
CA PRO A 222 -10.49 18.47 -31.01
C PRO A 222 -10.22 19.92 -30.55
N GLN A 223 -10.85 20.90 -31.19
CA GLN A 223 -10.64 22.33 -30.93
C GLN A 223 -11.47 22.92 -29.77
N THR A 224 -12.09 22.08 -28.93
CA THR A 224 -12.97 22.57 -27.85
C THR A 224 -12.30 22.43 -26.49
N ALA A 225 -11.65 23.51 -26.05
CA ALA A 225 -11.17 23.68 -24.69
C ALA A 225 -12.36 23.96 -23.76
N THR A 226 -12.61 23.08 -22.79
CA THR A 226 -13.53 23.37 -21.69
C THR A 226 -12.70 23.78 -20.48
N LEU A 227 -12.94 24.99 -19.97
CA LEU A 227 -12.24 25.52 -18.80
C LEU A 227 -12.71 24.76 -17.56
N LEU A 228 -11.98 23.70 -17.18
CA LEU A 228 -12.48 22.76 -16.17
C LEU A 228 -12.23 23.21 -14.72
N THR A 229 -11.30 24.13 -14.41
CA THR A 229 -11.12 24.58 -13.01
C THR A 229 -10.40 25.93 -12.87
N ASP A 230 -10.86 26.75 -11.91
CA ASP A 230 -10.20 27.88 -11.23
C ASP A 230 -9.18 27.43 -10.14
N LYS A 231 -8.85 26.14 -10.12
CA LYS A 231 -8.12 25.50 -9.03
C LYS A 231 -6.61 25.74 -9.15
N ALA A 232 -6.01 26.27 -8.08
CA ALA A 232 -4.56 26.39 -7.99
C ALA A 232 -3.90 25.01 -7.79
N TRP A 233 -2.89 24.72 -8.61
CA TRP A 233 -2.06 23.53 -8.53
C TRP A 233 -0.66 23.87 -8.04
N HIS A 234 -0.08 23.00 -7.21
CA HIS A 234 1.34 23.09 -6.89
C HIS A 234 2.14 22.49 -8.03
N VAL A 235 3.12 23.25 -8.52
CA VAL A 235 3.98 22.84 -9.62
C VAL A 235 5.35 22.45 -9.09
N PHE A 236 5.82 21.29 -9.53
CA PHE A 236 7.11 20.74 -9.15
C PHE A 236 7.91 20.39 -10.41
N ALA A 237 9.23 20.54 -10.34
CA ALA A 237 10.13 20.21 -11.43
C ALA A 237 11.18 19.19 -11.00
N SER A 238 11.48 18.25 -11.89
CA SER A 238 12.57 17.28 -11.73
C SER A 238 13.36 17.20 -13.02
N LYS A 239 14.66 16.92 -12.94
CA LYS A 239 15.51 16.81 -14.12
C LYS A 239 15.66 15.33 -14.49
N HIS A 240 15.42 15.00 -15.75
CA HIS A 240 15.58 13.63 -16.24
C HIS A 240 17.08 13.30 -16.37
N GLU A 241 17.55 12.29 -15.64
CA GLU A 241 18.98 11.95 -15.50
C GLU A 241 19.69 11.72 -16.84
N GLY A 242 19.01 11.11 -17.83
CA GLY A 242 19.62 10.81 -19.13
C GLY A 242 19.57 11.93 -20.17
N SER A 243 18.63 12.87 -20.08
CA SER A 243 18.40 13.88 -21.14
C SER A 243 18.65 15.31 -20.68
N GLY A 244 18.78 15.52 -19.37
CA GLY A 244 18.88 16.85 -18.77
C GLY A 244 17.61 17.70 -18.91
N LYS A 245 16.55 17.18 -19.53
CA LYS A 245 15.29 17.90 -19.71
C LYS A 245 14.52 17.98 -18.39
N TRP A 246 13.80 19.08 -18.21
CA TRP A 246 12.90 19.26 -17.09
C TRP A 246 11.59 18.50 -17.33
N LYS A 247 11.14 17.82 -16.28
CA LYS A 247 9.83 17.20 -16.17
C LYS A 247 9.04 17.96 -15.12
N TYR A 248 7.84 18.39 -15.49
CA TYR A 248 6.95 19.14 -14.62
C TYR A 248 5.81 18.25 -14.12
N GLU A 249 5.48 18.37 -12.83
CA GLU A 249 4.39 17.64 -12.20
C GLU A 249 3.43 18.60 -11.53
N PHE A 250 2.14 18.49 -11.87
CA PHE A 250 1.06 19.29 -11.30
C PHE A 250 0.33 18.45 -10.24
N LYS A 251 0.41 18.86 -8.97
CA LYS A 251 -0.20 18.10 -7.86
C LYS A 251 -1.05 19.00 -6.98
N GLY A 252 -2.17 18.46 -6.50
CA GLY A 252 -3.03 19.18 -5.55
C GLY A 252 -2.34 19.41 -4.20
N LYS A 253 -1.54 18.43 -3.74
CA LYS A 253 -0.61 18.55 -2.61
C LYS A 253 0.42 17.41 -2.67
N ILE A 254 1.60 17.63 -2.09
CA ILE A 254 2.51 16.54 -1.72
C ILE A 254 2.35 16.26 -0.23
N THR A 255 2.39 14.98 0.12
CA THR A 255 2.40 14.50 1.51
C THR A 255 3.66 13.67 1.73
N ASN A 256 4.05 13.46 2.99
CA ASN A 256 5.25 12.71 3.37
C ASN A 256 6.56 13.33 2.84
N ILE A 257 6.76 14.62 3.13
CA ILE A 257 7.99 15.36 2.79
C ILE A 257 9.06 15.03 3.83
N ILE A 258 10.06 14.25 3.45
CA ILE A 258 11.12 13.73 4.35
C ILE A 258 12.37 14.61 4.40
N GLY A 259 12.50 15.54 3.47
CA GLY A 259 13.63 16.47 3.42
C GLY A 259 13.25 17.74 2.67
N LEU A 260 13.80 18.86 3.15
CA LEU A 260 13.61 20.18 2.57
C LEU A 260 14.96 20.89 2.59
N GLU A 261 15.47 21.25 1.41
CA GLU A 261 16.66 22.10 1.27
C GLU A 261 16.24 23.42 0.64
N SER A 262 16.32 24.49 1.44
CA SER A 262 15.79 25.78 1.03
C SER A 262 16.69 26.49 0.01
N GLY A 263 16.06 27.15 -0.98
CA GLY A 263 16.76 28.06 -1.91
C GLY A 263 17.79 27.40 -2.83
N LYS A 264 17.63 26.11 -3.14
CA LYS A 264 18.55 25.36 -4.02
C LYS A 264 18.54 25.86 -5.47
N LEU A 265 17.40 26.37 -5.95
CA LEU A 265 17.32 27.06 -7.24
C LEU A 265 17.49 28.56 -7.07
N SER A 266 18.44 29.14 -7.80
CA SER A 266 18.57 30.58 -7.89
C SER A 266 17.39 31.19 -8.65
N LYS A 267 17.12 32.49 -8.44
CA LYS A 267 16.09 33.21 -9.20
C LYS A 267 16.31 33.11 -10.72
N THR A 268 17.56 33.18 -11.16
CA THR A 268 17.94 33.05 -12.57
C THR A 268 17.66 31.65 -13.13
N ASP A 269 17.77 30.60 -12.31
CA ASP A 269 17.44 29.23 -12.74
C ASP A 269 15.94 29.01 -12.77
N LEU A 270 15.19 29.59 -11.82
CA LEU A 270 13.73 29.58 -11.84
C LEU A 270 13.18 30.26 -13.10
N ASP A 271 13.72 31.41 -13.47
CA ASP A 271 13.28 32.14 -14.67
C ASP A 271 13.52 31.35 -15.96
N LYS A 272 14.57 30.53 -16.04
CA LYS A 272 14.85 29.64 -17.19
C LYS A 272 13.98 28.37 -17.22
N ILE A 273 13.43 27.98 -16.07
CA ILE A 273 12.62 26.77 -15.94
C ILE A 273 11.15 27.10 -16.21
N ILE A 274 10.72 28.32 -15.87
CA ILE A 274 9.33 28.79 -16.01
C ILE A 274 9.07 29.40 -17.38
N ASN A 275 10.03 30.13 -17.98
CA ASN A 275 9.90 30.78 -19.29
C ASN A 275 10.58 29.96 -20.40
#